data_AF-A0A2V0PNX3-F1
#
_entry.id   AF-A0A2V0PNX3-F1
#
_cell.length_a   1.000
_cell.length_b   1.000
_cell.length_c   1.000
_cell.angle_alpha   90.00
_cell.angle_beta   90.00
_cell.angle_gamma   90.00
#
_symmetry.space_group_name_H-M   'P 1'
#
loop_
_entity.id
_entity.type
_entity.pdbx_description
1 polymer ?
#
loop_
_entity_poly.entity_id
_entity_poly.type
_entity_poly.pdbx_seq_one_letter_code
_entity_poly.pdbx_strand_id
1 'polypeptide(L)'
;MASGALPKSAGPAPPPPRTHGAVVQGARAALRRFREDRAAGRAPKRSPSEPWRLLLDAPLPVAADVAAGGLPLEGSPFGVADEGDWPGGQAQRFRAWRKFVEPLLDGYPSSFLGMLESPSDGLGVWQLPDMVVAGLVVNATFPAFARLCAGDFGAQPTRPDQAVVVAADWTRADDIGQPWDRTTSRAARELIDDAEWRHLYSAKMLRTAKGRAFGCVVGGWGLPWRVYAAEGADSSTLLDEVVLECQGPQQPAREEIAAALNAAAERRRAEGGGGGEGRGGGFKLWW
;
A
#
# COMPACT_ATOMS: atom_id res chain seq x y z
N MET A 1 15.29 24.68 -10.89
CA MET A 1 14.39 23.52 -11.00
C MET A 1 12.96 24.06 -11.00
N ALA A 2 12.28 24.06 -12.14
CA ALA A 2 10.92 24.57 -12.24
C ALA A 2 9.95 23.49 -11.73
N SER A 3 9.26 23.80 -10.62
CA SER A 3 8.12 23.03 -10.12
C SER A 3 6.99 23.16 -11.14
N GLY A 4 6.86 22.16 -12.02
CA GLY A 4 5.70 22.04 -12.90
C GLY A 4 4.51 21.66 -12.05
N ALA A 5 3.71 22.65 -11.65
CA ALA A 5 2.44 22.41 -10.99
C ALA A 5 1.55 21.57 -11.90
N LEU A 6 1.26 20.33 -11.48
CA LEU A 6 0.18 19.56 -12.08
C LEU A 6 -1.12 20.35 -11.90
N PRO A 7 -2.02 20.37 -12.91
CA PRO A 7 -3.25 21.14 -12.83
C PRO A 7 -4.07 20.70 -11.62
N LYS A 8 -4.45 21.65 -10.75
CA LYS A 8 -5.46 21.44 -9.71
C LYS A 8 -6.70 20.82 -10.37
N SER A 9 -7.08 19.61 -9.97
CA SER A 9 -8.29 18.98 -10.48
C SER A 9 -9.50 19.82 -10.05
N ALA A 10 -10.17 20.47 -11.00
CA ALA A 10 -11.28 21.41 -10.76
C ALA A 10 -12.63 20.72 -10.47
N GLY A 11 -12.61 19.53 -9.88
CA GLY A 11 -13.81 18.76 -9.52
C GLY A 11 -13.76 18.29 -8.07
N PRO A 12 -14.90 17.87 -7.49
CA PRO A 12 -14.90 17.22 -6.18
C PRO A 12 -13.92 16.03 -6.20
N ALA A 13 -13.22 15.82 -5.09
CA ALA A 13 -12.33 14.67 -4.97
C ALA A 13 -13.14 13.38 -5.23
N PRO A 14 -12.56 12.40 -5.94
CA PRO A 14 -13.23 11.12 -6.11
C PRO A 14 -13.46 10.47 -4.73
N PRO A 15 -14.50 9.64 -4.59
CA PRO A 15 -14.71 8.91 -3.35
C PRO A 15 -13.52 7.97 -3.06
N PRO A 16 -13.31 7.59 -1.78
CA PRO A 16 -12.30 6.59 -1.45
C PRO A 16 -12.61 5.26 -2.13
N PRO A 17 -11.58 4.44 -2.46
CA PRO A 17 -11.81 3.06 -2.86
C PRO A 17 -12.45 2.31 -1.70
N ARG A 18 -13.57 1.63 -1.96
CA ARG A 18 -14.30 0.85 -0.94
C ARG A 18 -14.18 -0.66 -1.13
N THR A 19 -13.63 -1.11 -2.25
CA THR A 19 -13.46 -2.53 -2.58
C THR A 19 -12.06 -2.81 -3.12
N HIS A 20 -11.62 -4.07 -3.05
CA HIS A 20 -10.34 -4.45 -3.67
C HIS A 20 -10.36 -4.21 -5.19
N GLY A 21 -11.51 -4.37 -5.86
CA GLY A 21 -11.65 -4.05 -7.28
C GLY A 21 -11.32 -2.59 -7.60
N ALA A 22 -11.82 -1.65 -6.79
CA ALA A 22 -11.50 -0.24 -6.94
C ALA A 22 -10.00 0.05 -6.72
N VAL A 23 -9.37 -0.64 -5.76
CA VAL A 23 -7.92 -0.58 -5.53
C VAL A 23 -7.17 -1.11 -6.76
N VAL A 24 -7.57 -2.25 -7.34
CA VAL A 24 -6.94 -2.82 -8.55
C VAL A 24 -7.02 -1.83 -9.69
N GLN A 25 -8.19 -1.23 -9.92
CA GLN A 25 -8.39 -0.25 -10.98
C GLN A 25 -7.50 0.98 -10.78
N GLY A 26 -7.41 1.50 -9.55
CA GLY A 26 -6.51 2.60 -9.19
C GLY A 26 -5.04 2.28 -9.46
N ALA A 27 -4.58 1.11 -9.01
CA ALA A 27 -3.21 0.63 -9.23
C ALA A 27 -2.92 0.41 -10.73
N ARG A 28 -3.86 -0.15 -11.50
CA ARG A 28 -3.74 -0.32 -12.96
C ARG A 28 -3.62 1.03 -13.67
N ALA A 29 -4.41 2.02 -13.28
CA ALA A 29 -4.35 3.35 -13.85
C ALA A 29 -2.99 4.02 -13.57
N ALA A 30 -2.47 3.88 -12.34
CA ALA A 30 -1.14 4.37 -11.97
C ALA A 30 -0.02 3.65 -12.74
N LEU A 31 -0.11 2.32 -12.89
CA LEU A 31 0.84 1.51 -13.67
C LEU A 31 0.86 1.92 -15.14
N ARG A 32 -0.31 2.07 -15.75
CA ARG A 32 -0.42 2.56 -17.14
C ARG A 32 0.24 3.94 -17.27
N ARG A 33 -0.08 4.87 -16.37
CA ARG A 33 0.48 6.23 -16.41
C ARG A 33 1.99 6.26 -16.19
N PHE A 34 2.50 5.45 -15.28
CA PHE A 34 3.95 5.28 -15.11
C PHE A 34 4.62 4.84 -16.41
N ARG A 35 4.05 3.85 -17.11
CA ARG A 35 4.61 3.36 -18.39
C ARG A 35 4.53 4.43 -19.48
N GLU A 36 3.44 5.19 -19.56
CA GLU A 36 3.29 6.32 -20.48
C GLU A 36 4.31 7.42 -20.21
N ASP A 37 4.49 7.81 -18.94
CA ASP A 37 5.48 8.81 -18.54
C ASP A 37 6.91 8.33 -18.79
N ARG A 38 7.18 7.04 -18.56
CA ARG A 38 8.47 6.43 -18.86
C ARG A 38 8.76 6.43 -20.36
N ALA A 39 7.80 6.00 -21.18
CA ALA A 39 7.93 6.00 -22.64
C ALA A 39 8.14 7.42 -23.20
N ALA A 40 7.54 8.43 -22.57
CA ALA A 40 7.70 9.82 -22.94
C ALA A 40 8.92 10.51 -22.31
N GLY A 41 9.77 9.80 -21.55
CA GLY A 41 10.94 10.38 -20.87
C GLY A 41 10.59 11.35 -19.73
N ARG A 42 9.34 11.35 -19.26
CA ARG A 42 8.85 12.20 -18.16
C ARG A 42 8.96 11.56 -16.78
N ALA A 43 9.25 10.26 -16.71
CA ALA A 43 9.39 9.55 -15.45
C ALA A 43 10.78 9.81 -14.82
N PRO A 44 10.87 10.51 -13.67
CA PRO A 44 12.15 10.72 -13.01
C PRO A 44 12.74 9.40 -12.54
N LYS A 45 14.05 9.26 -12.72
CA LYS A 45 14.84 8.11 -12.30
C LYS A 45 15.99 8.62 -11.43
N ARG A 46 16.31 7.92 -10.35
CA ARG A 46 17.41 8.27 -9.46
C ARG A 46 18.75 8.26 -10.19
N SER A 47 19.06 7.16 -10.86
CA SER A 47 20.27 6.99 -11.65
C SER A 47 19.96 6.26 -12.96
N PRO A 48 20.61 6.63 -14.09
CA PRO A 48 20.53 5.86 -15.32
C PRO A 48 20.98 4.40 -15.14
N SER A 49 21.90 4.13 -14.22
CA SER A 49 22.51 2.81 -13.97
C SER A 49 21.72 1.89 -13.03
N GLU A 50 20.64 2.36 -12.43
CA GLU A 50 19.82 1.58 -11.49
C GLU A 50 18.46 1.28 -12.09
N PRO A 51 17.70 0.26 -11.66
CA PRO A 51 16.30 0.12 -12.04
C PRO A 51 15.42 1.23 -11.43
N TRP A 52 14.21 1.43 -11.96
CA TRP A 52 13.19 2.18 -11.23
C TRP A 52 12.73 1.39 -10.00
N ARG A 53 12.53 2.04 -8.86
CA ARG A 53 12.10 1.41 -7.61
C ARG A 53 10.73 1.94 -7.21
N LEU A 54 9.74 1.06 -7.24
CA LEU A 54 8.32 1.39 -7.10
C LEU A 54 7.66 0.61 -5.96
N LEU A 55 6.92 1.31 -5.08
CA LEU A 55 6.12 0.71 -4.01
C LEU A 55 4.66 0.56 -4.42
N LEU A 56 4.06 -0.55 -4.04
CA LEU A 56 2.65 -0.84 -4.21
C LEU A 56 2.06 -1.22 -2.84
N ASP A 57 1.34 -0.28 -2.23
CA ASP A 57 0.58 -0.58 -1.02
C ASP A 57 -0.87 -0.86 -1.40
N ALA A 58 -1.35 -2.04 -1.02
CA ALA A 58 -2.73 -2.43 -1.22
C ALA A 58 -3.22 -3.18 0.01
N PRO A 59 -4.52 -3.03 0.35
CA PRO A 59 -5.09 -3.72 1.48
C PRO A 59 -5.13 -5.22 1.14
N LEU A 60 -4.76 -6.04 2.12
CA LEU A 60 -4.85 -7.50 1.96
C LEU A 60 -6.31 -7.93 2.13
N PRO A 61 -6.81 -8.84 1.29
CA PRO A 61 -8.16 -9.37 1.44
C PRO A 61 -8.35 -10.17 2.74
N VAL A 62 -9.53 -10.12 3.36
CA VAL A 62 -9.87 -10.81 4.61
C VAL A 62 -9.71 -12.34 4.51
N ALA A 63 -9.30 -13.01 5.60
CA ALA A 63 -9.03 -14.44 5.60
C ALA A 63 -10.31 -15.25 5.44
N ALA A 64 -11.42 -14.74 5.96
CA ALA A 64 -12.75 -15.27 5.75
C ALA A 64 -13.13 -15.27 4.25
N ASP A 65 -12.87 -14.16 3.55
CA ASP A 65 -13.13 -14.03 2.10
C ASP A 65 -12.25 -14.95 1.27
N VAL A 66 -11.01 -15.20 1.70
CA VAL A 66 -10.09 -16.15 1.05
C VAL A 66 -10.47 -17.60 1.34
N ALA A 67 -10.91 -17.91 2.57
CA ALA A 67 -11.31 -19.25 3.02
C ALA A 67 -12.64 -19.71 2.41
N ALA A 68 -13.55 -18.78 2.10
CA ALA A 68 -14.85 -19.08 1.49
C ALA A 68 -14.77 -19.57 0.02
N GLY A 69 -13.58 -19.66 -0.57
CA GLY A 69 -13.33 -20.43 -1.80
C GLY A 69 -14.03 -19.94 -3.08
N GLY A 70 -14.81 -18.85 -3.05
CA GLY A 70 -15.63 -18.45 -4.21
C GLY A 70 -16.13 -17.01 -4.26
N LEU A 71 -15.82 -16.14 -3.30
CA LEU A 71 -16.18 -14.72 -3.42
C LEU A 71 -15.19 -14.00 -4.35
N PRO A 72 -15.67 -13.33 -5.41
CA PRO A 72 -14.84 -12.45 -6.22
C PRO A 72 -14.32 -11.31 -5.36
N LEU A 73 -12.99 -11.21 -5.20
CA LEU A 73 -12.38 -10.12 -4.43
C LEU A 73 -12.76 -8.73 -4.94
N GLU A 74 -13.12 -8.61 -6.21
CA GLU A 74 -13.44 -7.34 -6.84
C GLU A 74 -14.54 -6.56 -6.10
N GLY A 75 -15.55 -7.26 -5.58
CA GLY A 75 -16.65 -6.68 -4.81
C GLY A 75 -16.45 -6.68 -3.29
N SER A 76 -15.43 -7.37 -2.78
CA SER A 76 -15.18 -7.45 -1.34
C SER A 76 -14.72 -6.10 -0.78
N PRO A 77 -15.33 -5.62 0.31
CA PRO A 77 -14.82 -4.47 1.05
C PRO A 77 -13.48 -4.80 1.73
N PHE A 78 -12.74 -3.78 2.13
CA PHE A 78 -11.55 -3.93 2.96
C PHE A 78 -11.57 -2.91 4.11
N GLY A 79 -10.96 -3.28 5.25
CA GLY A 79 -10.91 -2.48 6.46
C GLY A 79 -9.62 -2.71 7.27
N VAL A 80 -9.48 -1.99 8.39
CA VAL A 80 -8.25 -2.02 9.23
C VAL A 80 -7.95 -3.41 9.80
N ALA A 81 -8.97 -4.19 10.12
CA ALA A 81 -8.81 -5.56 10.64
C ALA A 81 -8.06 -6.46 9.63
N ASP A 82 -8.19 -6.17 8.34
CA ASP A 82 -7.62 -6.98 7.27
C ASP A 82 -6.11 -6.73 7.11
N GLU A 83 -5.63 -5.55 7.50
CA GLU A 83 -4.21 -5.17 7.41
C GLU A 83 -3.43 -5.47 8.70
N GLY A 84 -4.04 -5.26 9.88
CA GLY A 84 -3.35 -5.36 11.16
C GLY A 84 -3.34 -6.76 11.79
N ASP A 85 -4.41 -7.53 11.59
CA ASP A 85 -4.66 -8.78 12.30
C ASP A 85 -4.80 -9.97 11.34
N TRP A 86 -3.95 -10.02 10.30
CA TRP A 86 -4.00 -11.11 9.33
C TRP A 86 -3.78 -12.46 10.03
N PRO A 87 -4.79 -13.35 10.10
CA PRO A 87 -4.72 -14.55 10.94
C PRO A 87 -3.94 -15.69 10.28
N GLY A 88 -3.45 -15.49 9.05
CA GLY A 88 -2.83 -16.53 8.24
C GLY A 88 -1.30 -16.42 8.13
N GLY A 89 -0.64 -17.58 7.97
CA GLY A 89 0.80 -17.64 7.72
C GLY A 89 1.21 -17.03 6.37
N GLN A 90 2.51 -16.86 6.12
CA GLN A 90 3.03 -16.16 4.93
C GLN A 90 2.52 -16.75 3.61
N ALA A 91 2.42 -18.07 3.50
CA ALA A 91 1.84 -18.73 2.32
C ALA A 91 0.36 -18.40 2.10
N GLN A 92 -0.44 -18.20 3.15
CA GLN A 92 -1.84 -17.77 3.04
C GLN A 92 -1.94 -16.30 2.66
N ARG A 93 -1.10 -15.46 3.29
CA ARG A 93 -0.95 -14.05 2.94
C ARG A 93 -0.59 -13.90 1.46
N PHE A 94 0.30 -14.76 0.96
CA PHE A 94 0.73 -14.76 -0.43
C PHE A 94 -0.42 -15.08 -1.37
N ARG A 95 -1.20 -16.12 -1.06
CA ARG A 95 -2.39 -16.46 -1.85
C ARG A 95 -3.40 -15.32 -1.89
N ALA A 96 -3.57 -14.58 -0.80
CA ALA A 96 -4.45 -13.42 -0.75
C ALA A 96 -3.91 -12.28 -1.64
N TRP A 97 -2.63 -11.94 -1.52
CA TRP A 97 -1.98 -10.93 -2.37
C TRP A 97 -2.00 -11.37 -3.85
N ARG A 98 -1.67 -12.61 -4.21
CA ARG A 98 -1.70 -13.07 -5.61
C ARG A 98 -3.01 -12.71 -6.35
N LYS A 99 -4.16 -12.77 -5.66
CA LYS A 99 -5.46 -12.39 -6.21
C LYS A 99 -5.64 -10.88 -6.47
N PHE A 100 -4.80 -10.01 -5.92
CA PHE A 100 -4.69 -8.59 -6.29
C PHE A 100 -3.63 -8.39 -7.40
N VAL A 101 -2.54 -9.19 -7.46
CA VAL A 101 -1.47 -9.01 -8.48
C VAL A 101 -1.97 -9.39 -9.87
N GLU A 102 -2.60 -10.55 -9.97
CA GLU A 102 -2.98 -11.10 -11.27
C GLU A 102 -3.98 -10.21 -12.00
N PRO A 103 -5.04 -9.69 -11.35
CA PRO A 103 -5.90 -8.67 -11.96
C PRO A 103 -5.18 -7.35 -12.26
N LEU A 104 -4.19 -6.93 -11.46
CA LEU A 104 -3.37 -5.74 -11.77
C LEU A 104 -2.57 -5.95 -13.07
N LEU A 105 -2.08 -7.16 -13.31
CA LEU A 105 -1.26 -7.50 -14.46
C LEU A 105 -2.06 -7.99 -15.68
N ASP A 106 -3.36 -8.21 -15.54
CA ASP A 106 -4.21 -8.69 -16.63
C ASP A 106 -4.13 -7.81 -17.89
N GLY A 107 -4.03 -8.44 -19.06
CA GLY A 107 -3.79 -7.78 -20.34
C GLY A 107 -2.35 -7.31 -20.60
N TYR A 108 -1.42 -7.52 -19.66
CA TYR A 108 0.01 -7.35 -19.90
C TYR A 108 0.70 -8.71 -20.16
N PRO A 109 1.80 -8.75 -20.93
CA PRO A 109 2.55 -9.97 -21.18
C PRO A 109 3.38 -10.35 -19.94
N SER A 110 2.69 -10.79 -18.87
CA SER A 110 3.30 -11.16 -17.61
C SER A 110 3.39 -12.68 -17.43
N SER A 111 4.50 -13.13 -16.84
CA SER A 111 4.70 -14.53 -16.44
C SER A 111 4.95 -14.61 -14.93
N PHE A 112 4.23 -15.51 -14.25
CA PHE A 112 4.54 -15.83 -12.85
C PHE A 112 5.75 -16.76 -12.79
N LEU A 113 6.83 -16.32 -12.14
CA LEU A 113 8.08 -17.07 -12.05
C LEU A 113 8.10 -18.08 -10.89
N GLY A 114 7.21 -17.92 -9.91
CA GLY A 114 7.14 -18.77 -8.74
C GLY A 114 7.38 -18.02 -7.44
N MET A 115 7.59 -18.79 -6.36
CA MET A 115 7.99 -18.29 -5.06
C MET A 115 9.50 -18.45 -4.91
N LEU A 116 10.17 -17.43 -4.36
CA LEU A 116 11.60 -17.51 -4.08
C LEU A 116 11.87 -18.36 -2.83
N GLU A 117 12.96 -19.13 -2.89
CA GLU A 117 13.49 -20.02 -1.84
C GLU A 117 12.55 -21.16 -1.42
N SER A 118 11.39 -20.88 -0.83
CA SER A 118 10.38 -21.87 -0.45
C SER A 118 8.95 -21.34 -0.58
N PRO A 119 7.98 -22.21 -0.93
CA PRO A 119 6.56 -21.90 -0.84
C PRO A 119 6.08 -21.38 0.53
N SER A 120 6.79 -21.73 1.61
CA SER A 120 6.50 -21.24 2.96
C SER A 120 6.76 -19.76 3.14
N ASP A 121 7.69 -19.21 2.36
CA ASP A 121 8.22 -17.86 2.59
C ASP A 121 7.30 -16.83 1.97
N GLY A 122 6.53 -17.20 0.94
CA GLY A 122 5.44 -16.39 0.40
C GLY A 122 5.88 -15.21 -0.47
N LEU A 123 7.17 -15.09 -0.81
CA LEU A 123 7.69 -14.07 -1.73
C LEU A 123 7.49 -14.53 -3.18
N GLY A 124 6.44 -14.03 -3.84
CA GLY A 124 6.19 -14.34 -5.26
C GLY A 124 6.72 -13.29 -6.22
N VAL A 125 7.11 -13.74 -7.41
CA VAL A 125 7.70 -12.89 -8.44
C VAL A 125 6.95 -13.04 -9.76
N TRP A 126 6.60 -11.91 -10.37
CA TRP A 126 6.06 -11.81 -11.71
C TRP A 126 7.02 -11.03 -12.59
N GLN A 127 7.16 -11.47 -13.82
CA GLN A 127 8.02 -10.87 -14.81
C GLN A 127 7.20 -10.30 -15.96
N LEU A 128 7.56 -9.09 -16.37
CA LEU A 128 7.13 -8.43 -17.59
C LEU A 128 8.38 -8.02 -18.39
N PRO A 129 8.27 -7.66 -19.68
CA PRO A 129 9.42 -7.27 -20.48
C PRO A 129 10.24 -6.10 -19.90
N ASP A 130 9.55 -5.15 -19.27
CA ASP A 130 10.09 -3.88 -18.78
C ASP A 130 10.07 -3.73 -17.25
N MET A 131 9.61 -4.75 -16.51
CA MET A 131 9.50 -4.70 -15.06
C MET A 131 9.43 -6.07 -14.39
N VAL A 132 9.74 -6.08 -13.10
CA VAL A 132 9.56 -7.21 -12.17
C VAL A 132 8.65 -6.75 -11.05
N VAL A 133 7.66 -7.55 -10.70
CA VAL A 133 6.79 -7.33 -9.54
C VAL A 133 7.11 -8.39 -8.49
N ALA A 134 7.52 -7.97 -7.29
CA ALA A 134 7.79 -8.84 -6.16
C ALA A 134 6.78 -8.57 -5.04
N GLY A 135 6.06 -9.61 -4.60
CA GLY A 135 4.97 -9.49 -3.63
C GLY A 135 5.30 -10.07 -2.26
N LEU A 136 4.79 -9.45 -1.20
CA LEU A 136 5.03 -9.78 0.22
C LEU A 136 6.48 -9.68 0.65
N VAL A 137 7.09 -8.52 0.42
CA VAL A 137 8.38 -8.26 1.06
C VAL A 137 8.13 -7.74 2.48
N VAL A 138 8.30 -8.63 3.44
CA VAL A 138 8.24 -8.37 4.89
C VAL A 138 9.63 -8.56 5.48
N ASN A 139 9.85 -8.19 6.74
CA ASN A 139 11.16 -8.36 7.38
C ASN A 139 11.70 -9.80 7.26
N ALA A 140 10.81 -10.81 7.31
CA ALA A 140 11.17 -12.22 7.17
C ALA A 140 11.55 -12.66 5.75
N THR A 141 10.98 -12.04 4.71
CA THR A 141 11.24 -12.39 3.30
C THR A 141 12.23 -11.44 2.62
N PHE A 142 12.66 -10.40 3.33
CA PHE A 142 13.62 -9.44 2.83
C PHE A 142 14.93 -10.08 2.34
N PRO A 143 15.54 -11.10 2.99
CA PRO A 143 16.77 -11.71 2.49
C PRO A 143 16.62 -12.25 1.05
N ALA A 144 15.53 -12.97 0.77
CA ALA A 144 15.23 -13.46 -0.57
C ALA A 144 15.01 -12.31 -1.58
N PHE A 145 14.37 -11.22 -1.15
CA PHE A 145 14.21 -10.01 -1.98
C PHE A 145 15.55 -9.30 -2.25
N ALA A 146 16.45 -9.23 -1.28
CA ALA A 146 17.77 -8.65 -1.45
C ALA A 146 18.60 -9.46 -2.47
N ARG A 147 18.51 -10.79 -2.40
CA ARG A 147 19.12 -11.70 -3.39
C ARG A 147 18.53 -11.53 -4.79
N LEU A 148 17.22 -11.33 -4.91
CA LEU A 148 16.57 -10.94 -6.18
C LEU A 148 17.15 -9.64 -6.74
N CYS A 149 17.32 -8.62 -5.89
CA CYS A 149 17.93 -7.35 -6.26
C CYS A 149 19.45 -7.42 -6.50
N ALA A 150 20.12 -8.50 -6.09
CA ALA A 150 21.51 -8.77 -6.41
C ALA A 150 21.66 -9.55 -7.73
N GLY A 151 20.56 -10.09 -8.28
CA GLY A 151 20.56 -10.88 -9.51
C GLY A 151 20.79 -12.38 -9.29
N ASP A 152 20.71 -12.88 -8.05
CA ASP A 152 20.93 -14.29 -7.70
C ASP A 152 19.94 -15.23 -8.40
N PHE A 153 18.75 -14.73 -8.73
CA PHE A 153 17.69 -15.47 -9.43
C PHE A 153 17.61 -15.11 -10.92
N GLY A 154 18.71 -14.57 -11.46
CA GLY A 154 18.82 -14.07 -12.83
C GLY A 154 18.99 -12.55 -12.87
N ALA A 155 19.66 -12.06 -13.92
CA ALA A 155 20.08 -10.65 -14.03
C ALA A 155 18.94 -9.67 -14.34
N GLN A 156 17.69 -10.12 -14.50
CA GLN A 156 16.60 -9.24 -14.93
C GLN A 156 16.23 -8.14 -13.92
N PRO A 157 15.93 -8.42 -12.64
CA PRO A 157 15.47 -7.40 -11.67
C PRO A 157 16.47 -6.26 -11.45
N THR A 158 17.73 -6.45 -11.83
CA THR A 158 18.82 -5.48 -11.65
C THR A 158 19.11 -4.69 -12.92
N ARG A 159 18.42 -4.97 -14.03
CA ARG A 159 18.61 -4.26 -15.28
C ARG A 159 18.26 -2.78 -15.12
N PRO A 160 19.14 -1.87 -15.54
CA PRO A 160 18.87 -0.44 -15.42
C PRO A 160 17.61 -0.03 -16.20
N ASP A 161 17.29 -0.69 -17.29
CA ASP A 161 16.10 -0.40 -18.09
C ASP A 161 14.81 -1.03 -17.50
N GLN A 162 14.82 -1.64 -16.33
CA GLN A 162 13.61 -2.24 -15.74
C GLN A 162 13.10 -1.48 -14.51
N ALA A 163 11.82 -1.67 -14.20
CA ALA A 163 11.24 -1.27 -12.92
C ALA A 163 11.10 -2.46 -11.98
N VAL A 164 11.46 -2.29 -10.71
CA VAL A 164 11.16 -3.22 -9.62
C VAL A 164 9.98 -2.65 -8.85
N VAL A 165 8.84 -3.33 -8.89
CA VAL A 165 7.63 -2.99 -8.14
C VAL A 165 7.53 -3.94 -6.96
N VAL A 166 7.38 -3.41 -5.75
CA VAL A 166 7.29 -4.22 -4.53
C VAL A 166 6.05 -3.89 -3.74
N ALA A 167 5.33 -4.92 -3.28
CA ALA A 167 4.42 -4.75 -2.16
C ALA A 167 5.19 -5.01 -0.88
N ALA A 168 5.55 -3.92 -0.21
CA ALA A 168 6.41 -3.92 0.96
C ALA A 168 5.57 -3.71 2.22
N ASP A 169 5.85 -4.53 3.22
CA ASP A 169 5.37 -4.33 4.60
C ASP A 169 6.54 -4.48 5.59
N TRP A 170 7.74 -4.12 5.13
CA TRP A 170 8.89 -3.98 6.01
C TRP A 170 8.77 -2.72 6.86
N THR A 171 9.25 -2.78 8.10
CA THR A 171 9.12 -1.67 9.05
C THR A 171 10.25 -0.65 8.88
N ARG A 172 11.49 -1.09 9.10
CA ARG A 172 12.73 -0.32 9.00
C ARG A 172 13.88 -1.26 8.66
N ALA A 173 14.95 -0.73 8.06
CA ALA A 173 16.13 -1.54 7.78
C ALA A 173 16.74 -2.19 9.04
N ASP A 174 16.70 -1.49 10.18
CA ASP A 174 17.25 -1.98 11.45
C ASP A 174 16.43 -3.16 12.06
N ASP A 175 15.20 -3.38 11.59
CA ASP A 175 14.35 -4.49 12.04
C ASP A 175 14.53 -5.76 11.20
N ILE A 176 15.51 -5.78 10.29
CA ILE A 176 15.73 -6.84 9.32
C ILE A 176 17.04 -7.59 9.60
N GLY A 177 16.94 -8.92 9.60
CA GLY A 177 18.05 -9.81 9.87
C GLY A 177 18.29 -10.00 11.37
N GLN A 178 19.41 -10.65 11.69
CA GLN A 178 19.88 -10.83 13.06
C GLN A 178 21.05 -9.86 13.33
N PRO A 179 21.32 -9.47 14.59
CA PRO A 179 22.39 -8.52 14.91
C PRO A 179 23.79 -8.91 14.38
N TRP A 180 24.04 -10.20 14.17
CA TRP A 180 25.28 -10.72 13.60
C TRP A 180 25.27 -10.82 12.07
N ASP A 181 24.12 -10.72 11.41
CA ASP A 181 23.99 -10.78 9.95
C ASP A 181 24.23 -9.42 9.31
N ARG A 182 25.51 -9.06 9.24
CA ARG A 182 25.97 -7.77 8.69
C ARG A 182 25.66 -7.62 7.20
N THR A 183 25.61 -8.71 6.45
CA THR A 183 25.34 -8.67 5.00
C THR A 183 23.89 -8.29 4.75
N THR A 184 22.94 -8.96 5.41
CA THR A 184 21.52 -8.62 5.30
C THR A 184 21.24 -7.23 5.85
N SER A 185 21.85 -6.85 6.98
CA SER A 185 21.69 -5.51 7.56
C SER A 185 22.14 -4.40 6.61
N ARG A 186 23.26 -4.60 5.89
CA ARG A 186 23.74 -3.64 4.90
C ARG A 186 22.78 -3.56 3.70
N ALA A 187 22.35 -4.71 3.18
CA ALA A 187 21.39 -4.74 2.09
C ALA A 187 20.06 -4.07 2.46
N ALA A 188 19.62 -4.22 3.71
CA ALA A 188 18.43 -3.56 4.24
C ALA A 188 18.55 -2.04 4.19
N ARG A 189 19.67 -1.47 4.63
CA ARG A 189 19.92 -0.02 4.55
C ARG A 189 19.92 0.48 3.10
N GLU A 190 20.66 -0.20 2.23
CA GLU A 190 20.80 0.16 0.82
C GLU A 190 19.47 0.07 0.03
N LEU A 191 18.65 -0.94 0.34
CA LEU A 191 17.40 -1.23 -0.35
C LEU A 191 16.17 -0.64 0.32
N ILE A 192 16.22 -0.12 1.55
CA ILE A 192 15.05 0.49 2.21
C ILE A 192 15.27 1.97 2.42
N ASP A 193 16.35 2.35 3.09
CA ASP A 193 16.59 3.72 3.54
C ASP A 193 17.19 4.56 2.40
N ASP A 194 18.18 4.03 1.70
CA ASP A 194 18.92 4.76 0.65
C ASP A 194 18.29 4.62 -0.74
N ALA A 195 17.24 3.81 -0.87
CA ALA A 195 16.74 3.33 -2.15
C ALA A 195 15.83 4.31 -2.90
N GLU A 196 15.39 5.39 -2.24
CA GLU A 196 14.47 6.40 -2.79
C GLU A 196 13.25 5.78 -3.51
N TRP A 197 12.61 4.81 -2.86
CA TRP A 197 11.40 4.20 -3.39
C TRP A 197 10.30 5.23 -3.64
N ARG A 198 9.62 5.08 -4.78
CA ARG A 198 8.48 5.92 -5.13
C ARG A 198 7.21 5.11 -5.14
N HIS A 199 6.13 5.66 -4.60
CA HIS A 199 4.86 4.95 -4.62
C HIS A 199 4.32 4.93 -6.05
N LEU A 200 4.19 3.72 -6.60
CA LEU A 200 3.39 3.49 -7.79
C LEU A 200 1.93 3.75 -7.45
N TYR A 201 1.43 3.09 -6.42
CA TYR A 201 0.08 3.27 -5.91
C TYR A 201 0.04 2.88 -4.44
N SER A 202 -0.74 3.61 -3.65
CA SER A 202 -1.01 3.31 -2.26
C SER A 202 -2.51 3.43 -2.04
N ALA A 203 -3.10 2.42 -1.44
CA ALA A 203 -4.39 2.47 -0.76
C ALA A 203 -4.22 1.66 0.53
N LYS A 204 -3.89 2.34 1.63
CA LYS A 204 -3.55 1.70 2.88
C LYS A 204 -4.41 2.22 4.01
N MET A 205 -4.97 1.32 4.80
CA MET A 205 -5.69 1.68 6.01
C MET A 205 -4.69 2.12 7.10
N LEU A 206 -5.03 3.18 7.80
CA LEU A 206 -4.17 3.79 8.81
C LEU A 206 -4.89 3.85 10.14
N ARG A 207 -4.14 3.51 11.19
CA ARG A 207 -4.55 3.64 12.59
C ARG A 207 -3.63 4.63 13.29
N THR A 208 -4.22 5.64 13.93
CA THR A 208 -3.45 6.55 14.80
C THR A 208 -2.99 5.82 16.06
N ALA A 209 -1.84 6.20 16.63
CA ALA A 209 -1.20 5.50 17.76
C ALA A 209 -2.09 5.31 19.01
N LYS A 210 -3.09 6.18 19.21
CA LYS A 210 -4.06 6.07 20.32
C LYS A 210 -5.27 5.20 19.98
N GLY A 211 -5.37 4.67 18.76
CA GLY A 211 -6.51 3.90 18.26
C GLY A 211 -7.83 4.69 18.22
N ARG A 212 -7.76 6.02 18.19
CA ARG A 212 -8.93 6.91 18.32
C ARG A 212 -9.47 7.43 16.99
N ALA A 213 -8.68 7.32 15.93
CA ALA A 213 -9.01 7.75 14.59
C ALA A 213 -8.38 6.80 13.57
N PHE A 214 -9.15 6.53 12.52
CA PHE A 214 -8.83 5.61 11.45
C PHE A 214 -9.12 6.27 10.11
N GLY A 215 -8.48 5.79 9.06
CA GLY A 215 -8.69 6.29 7.72
C GLY A 215 -7.97 5.49 6.67
N CYS A 216 -7.99 5.98 5.44
CA CYS A 216 -7.28 5.41 4.31
C CYS A 216 -6.44 6.50 3.64
N VAL A 217 -5.17 6.21 3.39
CA VAL A 217 -4.33 7.04 2.51
C VAL A 217 -4.37 6.46 1.11
N VAL A 218 -4.68 7.31 0.13
CA VAL A 218 -4.73 6.96 -1.28
C VAL A 218 -3.86 7.93 -2.08
N GLY A 219 -3.02 7.42 -2.96
CA GLY A 219 -2.16 8.26 -3.79
C GLY A 219 -1.12 7.44 -4.56
N GLY A 220 -0.15 8.13 -5.15
CA GLY A 220 0.95 7.49 -5.88
C GLY A 220 1.24 8.17 -7.21
N TRP A 221 1.69 7.39 -8.19
CA TRP A 221 2.21 7.92 -9.44
C TRP A 221 1.14 8.66 -10.25
N GLY A 222 1.33 9.97 -10.41
CA GLY A 222 0.41 10.83 -11.17
C GLY A 222 -0.95 11.06 -10.49
N LEU A 223 -1.07 10.71 -9.19
CA LEU A 223 -2.24 10.93 -8.36
C LEU A 223 -1.87 11.86 -7.18
N PRO A 224 -2.74 12.81 -6.79
CA PRO A 224 -2.55 13.52 -5.55
C PRO A 224 -2.71 12.57 -4.35
N TRP A 225 -2.05 12.90 -3.25
CA TRP A 225 -2.22 12.19 -2.00
C TRP A 225 -3.46 12.67 -1.30
N ARG A 226 -4.33 11.75 -0.91
CA ARG A 226 -5.56 12.02 -0.18
C ARG A 226 -5.66 11.13 1.04
N VAL A 227 -6.14 11.68 2.13
CA VAL A 227 -6.50 10.94 3.33
C VAL A 227 -7.99 11.06 3.54
N TYR A 228 -8.66 9.92 3.67
CA TYR A 228 -10.08 9.82 3.99
C TYR A 228 -10.23 9.33 5.43
N ALA A 229 -11.11 9.94 6.21
CA ALA A 229 -11.41 9.46 7.55
C ALA A 229 -12.41 8.29 7.50
N ALA A 230 -12.32 7.37 8.47
CA ALA A 230 -13.33 6.35 8.68
C ALA A 230 -14.42 6.83 9.65
N GLU A 231 -15.64 6.33 9.48
CA GLU A 231 -16.81 6.69 10.29
C GLU A 231 -16.67 6.23 11.75
N GLY A 232 -16.35 4.95 11.96
CA GLY A 232 -16.35 4.30 13.27
C GLY A 232 -15.00 3.78 13.73
N ALA A 233 -14.95 3.29 14.97
CA ALA A 233 -13.77 2.63 15.54
C ALA A 233 -13.52 1.22 14.95
N ASP A 234 -14.52 0.67 14.27
CA ASP A 234 -14.46 -0.58 13.50
C ASP A 234 -13.80 -0.41 12.13
N SER A 235 -13.62 0.85 11.68
CA SER A 235 -12.88 1.21 10.46
C SER A 235 -13.37 0.58 9.16
N SER A 236 -14.63 0.14 9.14
CA SER A 236 -15.24 -0.59 8.02
C SER A 236 -15.73 0.35 6.92
N THR A 237 -16.08 1.59 7.27
CA THR A 237 -16.69 2.57 6.37
C THR A 237 -15.84 3.83 6.26
N LEU A 238 -15.34 4.11 5.06
CA LEU A 238 -14.65 5.36 4.74
C LEU A 238 -15.67 6.45 4.37
N LEU A 239 -15.45 7.64 4.91
CA LEU A 239 -16.21 8.83 4.58
C LEU A 239 -15.70 9.42 3.26
N ASP A 240 -16.59 10.04 2.50
CA ASP A 240 -16.25 10.72 1.24
C ASP A 240 -15.53 12.07 1.47
N GLU A 241 -15.30 12.46 2.73
CA GLU A 241 -14.54 13.64 3.12
C GLU A 241 -13.03 13.39 3.04
N VAL A 242 -12.34 14.18 2.22
CA VAL A 242 -10.87 14.27 2.22
C VAL A 242 -10.43 15.17 3.36
N VAL A 243 -9.75 14.60 4.35
CA VAL A 243 -9.27 15.32 5.55
C VAL A 243 -7.86 15.88 5.38
N LEU A 244 -7.12 15.40 4.38
CA LEU A 244 -5.82 15.92 3.97
C LEU A 244 -5.63 15.67 2.48
N GLU A 245 -5.24 16.69 1.71
CA GLU A 245 -4.82 16.55 0.31
C GLU A 245 -3.45 17.21 0.10
N CYS A 246 -2.50 16.46 -0.44
CA CYS A 246 -1.17 16.96 -0.78
C CYS A 246 -0.84 16.68 -2.24
N GLN A 247 -0.19 17.66 -2.88
CA GLN A 247 0.34 17.52 -4.24
C GLN A 247 1.81 17.15 -4.17
N GLY A 248 2.24 16.22 -5.01
CA GLY A 248 3.66 15.86 -5.14
C GLY A 248 3.92 14.36 -5.13
N PRO A 249 5.17 13.96 -5.37
CA PRO A 249 5.54 12.55 -5.51
C PRO A 249 5.70 11.81 -4.18
N GLN A 250 5.79 12.54 -3.06
CA GLN A 250 6.01 11.98 -1.73
C GLN A 250 4.71 11.90 -0.95
N GLN A 251 4.52 10.77 -0.26
CA GLN A 251 3.43 10.60 0.69
C GLN A 251 3.56 11.63 1.82
N PRO A 252 2.45 12.22 2.31
CA PRO A 252 2.47 13.07 3.50
C PRO A 252 3.10 12.35 4.69
N ALA A 253 3.75 13.10 5.57
CA ALA A 253 4.40 12.51 6.73
C ALA A 253 3.38 11.84 7.65
N ARG A 254 3.76 10.74 8.33
CA ARG A 254 2.85 10.02 9.24
C ARG A 254 2.25 10.92 10.31
N GLU A 255 3.00 11.91 10.79
CA GLU A 255 2.55 12.89 11.78
C GLU A 255 1.45 13.81 11.23
N GLU A 256 1.59 14.28 9.99
CA GLU A 256 0.57 15.11 9.30
C GLU A 256 -0.72 14.32 9.09
N ILE A 257 -0.59 13.07 8.63
CA ILE A 257 -1.74 12.17 8.44
C ILE A 257 -2.45 11.93 9.78
N ALA A 258 -1.68 11.63 10.84
CA ALA A 258 -2.25 11.39 12.16
C ALA A 258 -2.93 12.64 12.74
N ALA A 259 -2.35 13.83 12.55
CA ALA A 259 -2.94 15.09 12.98
C ALA A 259 -4.28 15.35 12.27
N ALA A 260 -4.33 15.17 10.95
CA ALA A 260 -5.56 15.36 10.15
C ALA A 260 -6.67 14.39 10.58
N LEU A 261 -6.35 13.11 10.76
CA LEU A 261 -7.31 12.09 11.20
C LEU A 261 -7.87 12.38 12.61
N ASN A 262 -7.00 12.79 13.55
CA ASN A 262 -7.43 13.14 14.90
C ASN A 262 -8.33 14.38 14.91
N ALA A 263 -7.98 15.42 14.15
CA ALA A 263 -8.80 16.63 14.03
C ALA A 263 -10.18 16.31 13.44
N ALA A 264 -10.26 15.46 12.42
CA ALA A 264 -11.52 15.00 11.86
C ALA A 264 -12.36 14.18 12.85
N ALA A 265 -11.73 13.33 13.65
CA ALA A 265 -12.43 12.60 14.72
C ALA A 265 -12.94 13.53 15.83
N GLU A 266 -12.21 14.58 16.17
CA GLU A 266 -12.62 15.58 17.18
C GLU A 266 -13.80 16.44 16.70
N ARG A 267 -13.77 16.93 15.45
CA ARG A 267 -14.92 17.66 14.86
C ARG A 267 -16.21 16.86 14.96
N ARG A 268 -16.16 15.58 14.58
CA ARG A 268 -17.33 14.68 14.63
C ARG A 268 -17.82 14.40 16.05
N ARG A 269 -16.91 14.30 17.03
CA ARG A 269 -17.31 14.18 18.44
C ARG A 269 -18.01 15.46 18.93
N ALA A 270 -17.54 16.63 18.51
CA ALA A 270 -18.17 17.90 18.85
C ALA A 270 -19.58 18.02 18.21
N GLU A 271 -19.71 17.62 16.94
CA GLU A 271 -20.98 17.62 16.21
C GLU A 271 -21.98 16.59 16.78
N GLY A 272 -21.52 15.38 17.13
CA GLY A 272 -22.34 14.34 17.75
C GLY A 272 -22.68 14.60 19.22
N GLY A 273 -21.86 15.40 19.92
CA GLY A 273 -22.07 15.80 21.32
C GLY A 273 -23.00 17.00 21.51
N GLY A 274 -23.30 17.75 20.45
CA GLY A 274 -24.18 18.94 20.49
C GLY A 274 -25.68 18.64 20.46
N GLY A 275 -26.10 17.38 20.26
CA GLY A 275 -27.51 16.97 20.18
C GLY A 275 -28.09 16.32 21.44
N GLY A 276 -27.38 16.39 22.57
CA GLY A 276 -27.65 15.60 23.77
C GLY A 276 -28.16 16.39 24.99
N GLU A 277 -28.85 17.51 24.82
CA GLU A 277 -29.67 18.08 25.90
C GLU A 277 -31.12 17.66 25.72
N GLY A 278 -31.55 16.71 26.57
CA GLY A 278 -32.97 16.43 26.80
C GLY A 278 -33.46 15.05 26.33
N ARG A 279 -33.11 14.00 27.07
CA ARG A 279 -34.08 12.97 27.51
C ARG A 279 -33.47 12.12 28.61
N GLY A 280 -33.92 12.36 29.84
CA GLY A 280 -33.70 11.46 30.96
C GLY A 280 -34.22 10.06 30.63
N GLY A 281 -33.39 9.05 30.84
CA GLY A 281 -33.73 7.64 30.70
C GLY A 281 -32.85 6.86 31.67
N GLY A 282 -33.46 6.38 32.75
CA GLY A 282 -32.78 5.88 33.94
C GLY A 282 -31.81 4.73 33.71
N PHE A 283 -30.73 4.76 34.51
CA PHE A 283 -29.93 3.59 34.83
C PHE A 283 -30.82 2.47 35.39
N LYS A 284 -30.84 1.31 34.73
CA LYS A 284 -31.18 0.03 35.36
C LYS A 284 -29.93 -0.85 35.33
N LEU A 285 -29.26 -0.94 36.48
CA LEU A 285 -28.35 -2.03 36.79
C LEU A 285 -29.15 -3.33 36.87
N TRP A 286 -28.70 -4.35 36.14
CA TRP A 286 -29.11 -5.73 36.39
C TRP A 286 -27.98 -6.43 37.14
N TRP A 287 -28.35 -7.05 38.26
CA TRP A 287 -27.60 -8.08 38.96
C TRP A 287 -27.85 -9.43 38.30
#